data_AF-A0A8T5LJN5-F1
#
_entry.id   AF-A0A8T5LJN5-F1
#
_cell.length_a   1.000
_cell.length_b   1.000
_cell.length_c   1.000
_cell.angle_alpha   90.00
_cell.angle_beta   90.00
_cell.angle_gamma   90.00
#
_symmetry.space_group_name_H-M   'P 1'
#
loop_
_entity.id
_entity.type
_entity.pdbx_description
1 polymer ?
#
loop_
_entity_poly.entity_id
_entity_poly.type
_entity_poly.pdbx_seq_one_letter_code
_entity_poly.pdbx_strand_id
1 'polypeptide(L)'
;MEFKKVTISLPKNLYDQGINLVNKGFFSNFSDLVRSGIRTEFKEINPLIRDFDENNIYNDKELVLGVKESMKEAENKKGKILKSDKEMDEYFEAL
;
A
#
# COMPACT_ATOMS: atom_id res chain seq x y z
N MET A 1 -6.12 -19.10 -16.14
CA MET A 1 -6.18 -18.77 -14.69
C MET A 1 -5.39 -19.84 -13.96
N GLU A 2 -4.37 -19.47 -13.19
CA GLU A 2 -3.55 -20.44 -12.44
C GLU A 2 -4.15 -20.65 -11.03
N PHE A 3 -4.27 -21.90 -10.60
CA PHE A 3 -4.76 -22.24 -9.27
C PHE A 3 -3.65 -22.90 -8.45
N LYS A 4 -3.46 -22.45 -7.21
CA LYS A 4 -2.59 -23.11 -6.23
C LYS A 4 -3.45 -23.83 -5.19
N LYS A 5 -3.09 -25.07 -4.89
CA LYS A 5 -3.75 -25.84 -3.83
C LYS A 5 -3.22 -25.37 -2.47
N VAL A 6 -4.14 -25.04 -1.57
CA VAL A 6 -3.83 -24.68 -0.19
C VAL A 6 -4.39 -25.77 0.72
N THR A 7 -3.63 -26.18 1.73
CA THR A 7 -4.07 -27.12 2.76
C THR A 7 -3.81 -26.48 4.10
N ILE A 8 -4.84 -26.42 4.95
CA ILE A 8 -4.79 -25.79 6.26
C ILE A 8 -5.34 -26.73 7.32
N SER A 9 -4.79 -26.64 8.52
CA SER A 9 -5.34 -27.30 9.70
C SER A 9 -6.15 -26.28 10.51
N LEU A 10 -7.37 -26.65 10.89
CA LEU A 10 -8.28 -25.78 11.63
C LEU A 10 -8.83 -26.53 12.85
N PRO A 11 -9.13 -25.83 13.96
CA PRO A 11 -9.92 -26.37 15.04
C PRO A 11 -11.27 -26.91 14.53
N LYS A 12 -11.70 -28.07 15.03
CA LYS A 12 -12.93 -28.74 14.57
C LYS A 12 -14.16 -27.85 14.70
N ASN A 13 -14.30 -27.15 15.82
CA ASN A 13 -15.40 -26.21 16.06
C ASN A 13 -15.48 -25.10 15.00
N LEU A 14 -14.35 -24.57 14.55
CA LEU A 14 -14.30 -23.53 13.52
C LEU A 14 -14.74 -24.10 12.16
N TYR A 15 -14.27 -25.30 11.83
CA TYR A 15 -14.70 -26.00 10.62
C TYR A 15 -16.21 -26.23 10.62
N ASP A 16 -16.77 -26.74 11.71
CA ASP A 16 -18.20 -27.01 11.85
C ASP A 16 -19.05 -25.73 11.69
N GLN A 17 -18.59 -24.60 12.27
CA GLN A 17 -19.23 -23.29 12.08
C GLN A 17 -19.19 -22.85 10.61
N GLY A 18 -18.05 -23.00 9.93
CA GLY A 18 -17.93 -22.67 8.52
C GLY A 18 -18.83 -23.53 7.63
N ILE A 19 -18.93 -24.83 7.89
CA ILE A 19 -19.85 -25.72 7.19
C ILE A 19 -21.31 -25.32 7.41
N ASN A 20 -21.69 -24.88 8.61
CA ASN A 20 -23.04 -24.37 8.86
C ASN A 20 -23.39 -23.16 7.97
N LEU A 21 -22.43 -22.26 7.73
CA LEU A 21 -22.63 -21.11 6.83
C LEU A 21 -22.82 -21.55 5.37
N VAL A 22 -22.06 -22.55 4.92
CA VAL A 22 -22.23 -23.15 3.59
C VAL A 22 -23.60 -23.79 3.46
N ASN A 23 -24.02 -24.57 4.45
CA ASN A 23 -25.33 -25.26 4.45
C ASN A 23 -26.52 -24.27 4.46
N LYS A 24 -26.34 -23.08 5.05
CA LYS A 24 -27.33 -22.00 5.02
C LYS A 24 -27.34 -21.22 3.68
N GLY A 25 -26.44 -21.53 2.76
CA GLY A 25 -26.39 -20.93 1.43
C GLY A 25 -25.65 -19.59 1.34
N PHE A 26 -24.92 -19.18 2.39
CA PHE A 26 -24.11 -17.95 2.34
C PHE A 26 -22.88 -18.09 1.42
N PHE A 27 -22.39 -19.32 1.25
CA PHE A 27 -21.25 -19.65 0.38
C PHE A 27 -21.54 -20.93 -0.40
N SER A 28 -21.08 -21.02 -1.64
CA SER A 28 -21.32 -22.20 -2.47
C SER A 28 -20.52 -23.43 -2.01
N ASN A 29 -19.34 -23.23 -1.43
CA ASN A 29 -18.54 -24.27 -0.81
C ASN A 29 -17.57 -23.68 0.24
N PHE A 30 -16.90 -24.55 0.99
CA PHE A 30 -15.96 -24.14 2.03
C PHE A 30 -14.73 -23.38 1.48
N SER A 31 -14.27 -23.70 0.26
CA SER A 31 -13.15 -22.98 -0.36
C SER A 31 -13.52 -21.54 -0.71
N ASP A 32 -14.79 -21.28 -1.08
CA ASP A 32 -15.27 -19.92 -1.34
C ASP A 32 -15.30 -19.09 -0.06
N LEU A 33 -15.73 -19.69 1.07
CA LEU A 33 -15.66 -19.07 2.39
C LEU A 33 -14.21 -18.70 2.74
N VAL A 34 -13.27 -19.63 2.61
CA VAL A 34 -11.85 -19.40 2.90
C VAL A 34 -11.27 -18.29 2.01
N ARG A 35 -11.55 -18.32 0.70
CA ARG A 35 -11.09 -17.27 -0.22
C ARG A 35 -11.70 -15.90 0.10
N SER A 36 -12.97 -15.87 0.53
CA SER A 36 -13.62 -14.63 0.96
C SER A 36 -12.94 -14.05 2.20
N GLY A 37 -12.68 -14.88 3.22
CA GLY A 37 -11.96 -14.45 4.42
C GLY A 37 -10.59 -13.88 4.09
N ILE A 38 -9.77 -14.64 3.35
CA ILE A 38 -8.44 -14.19 2.91
C ILE A 38 -8.50 -12.84 2.18
N ARG A 39 -9.48 -12.65 1.29
CA ARG A 39 -9.64 -11.38 0.55
C ARG A 39 -10.02 -10.22 1.46
N THR A 40 -10.86 -10.45 2.48
CA THR A 40 -11.22 -9.42 3.46
C THR A 40 -9.98 -8.99 4.25
N GLU A 41 -9.22 -9.94 4.79
CA GLU A 41 -7.98 -9.64 5.51
C GLU A 41 -7.00 -8.84 4.64
N PHE A 42 -6.80 -9.21 3.37
CA PHE A 42 -5.96 -8.43 2.45
C PHE A 42 -6.45 -7.01 2.23
N LYS A 43 -7.77 -6.79 2.15
CA LYS A 43 -8.33 -5.44 1.99
C LYS A 43 -8.09 -4.57 3.22
N GLU A 44 -8.13 -5.16 4.41
CA GLU A 44 -7.88 -4.45 5.67
C GLU A 44 -6.38 -4.16 5.86
N ILE A 45 -5.52 -5.09 5.45
CA ILE A 45 -4.06 -4.98 5.60
C ILE A 45 -3.43 -4.06 4.53
N ASN A 46 -3.93 -4.07 3.30
CA ASN A 46 -3.31 -3.31 2.19
C ASN A 46 -3.12 -1.81 2.46
N PRO A 47 -4.10 -1.07 3.02
CA PRO A 47 -3.89 0.33 3.38
C PRO A 47 -2.76 0.50 4.40
N LEU A 48 -2.67 -0.37 5.40
CA LEU A 48 -1.62 -0.31 6.42
C LEU A 48 -0.24 -0.56 5.83
N ILE A 49 -0.11 -1.52 4.89
CA ILE A 49 1.15 -1.78 4.19
C ILE A 49 1.52 -0.59 3.28
N ARG A 50 0.54 -0.02 2.57
CA ARG A 50 0.78 1.13 1.69
C ARG A 50 1.23 2.36 2.49
N ASP A 51 0.62 2.60 3.64
CA ASP A 51 1.03 3.66 4.57
C ASP A 51 2.44 3.37 5.15
N PHE A 52 2.83 2.10 5.32
CA PHE A 52 4.18 1.73 5.72
C PHE A 52 5.23 1.96 4.62
N ASP A 53 4.87 1.75 3.35
CA ASP A 53 5.78 1.94 2.21
C ASP A 53 5.95 3.43 1.86
N GLU A 54 4.86 4.22 1.88
CA GLU A 54 4.91 5.67 1.60
C GLU A 54 5.64 6.45 2.72
N ASN A 55 5.57 6.01 3.98
CA ASN A 55 6.27 6.65 5.09
C ASN A 55 7.74 6.25 5.23
N ASN A 56 8.24 5.26 4.49
CA ASN A 56 9.64 4.81 4.58
C ASN A 56 10.55 5.32 3.44
N ILE A 57 10.01 5.85 2.35
CA ILE A 57 10.84 6.45 1.28
C ILE A 57 11.49 7.76 1.75
N TYR A 58 10.92 8.44 2.75
CA TYR A 58 11.50 9.62 3.38
C TYR A 58 11.49 9.50 4.91
N ASN A 59 12.20 8.50 5.44
CA ASN A 59 12.29 8.31 6.89
C ASN A 59 13.21 9.33 7.59
N ASP A 60 13.88 10.19 6.82
CA ASP A 60 14.60 11.34 7.37
C ASP A 60 13.63 12.53 7.49
N LYS A 61 13.22 12.83 8.72
CA LYS A 61 12.31 13.93 9.03
C LYS A 61 12.84 15.26 8.51
N GLU A 62 14.15 15.44 8.46
CA GLU A 62 14.77 16.67 7.93
C GLU A 62 14.60 16.77 6.41
N LEU A 63 14.75 15.66 5.67
CA LEU A 63 14.49 15.63 4.22
C LEU A 63 13.02 15.94 3.90
N VAL A 64 12.07 15.36 4.64
CA VAL A 64 10.63 15.63 4.45
C VAL A 64 10.30 17.10 4.70
N LEU A 65 10.87 17.69 5.75
CA LEU A 65 10.68 19.10 6.06
C LEU A 65 11.30 19.99 4.97
N GLY A 66 12.52 19.71 4.55
CA GLY A 66 13.20 20.47 3.49
C GLY A 66 12.47 20.41 2.15
N VAL A 67 11.95 19.24 1.75
CA VAL A 67 11.14 19.10 0.53
C VAL A 67 9.84 19.90 0.63
N LYS A 68 9.13 19.82 1.78
CA LYS A 68 7.89 20.58 2.00
C LYS A 68 8.12 22.09 1.98
N GLU A 69 9.22 22.57 2.58
CA GLU A 69 9.59 23.99 2.55
C GLU A 69 9.96 24.43 1.14
N SER A 70 10.79 23.66 0.43
CA SER A 70 11.16 23.94 -0.96
C SER A 70 9.94 24.04 -1.89
N MET A 71 8.97 23.13 -1.73
CA MET A 71 7.71 23.19 -2.48
C MET A 71 6.90 24.45 -2.16
N LYS A 72 6.77 24.81 -0.88
CA LYS A 72 6.09 26.05 -0.47
C LYS A 72 6.80 27.30 -0.99
N GLU A 73 8.13 27.32 -1.03
CA GLU A 73 8.89 28.44 -1.56
C GLU A 73 8.76 28.56 -3.08
N ALA A 74 8.72 27.44 -3.80
CA ALA A 74 8.43 27.42 -5.23
C ALA A 74 7.02 27.96 -5.54
N GLU A 75 6.00 27.54 -4.78
CA GLU A 75 4.62 28.06 -4.90
C GLU A 75 4.55 29.58 -4.63
N ASN A 76 5.34 30.04 -3.66
CA ASN A 76 5.46 31.46 -3.32
C ASN A 76 6.41 32.23 -4.25
N LYS A 77 6.86 31.64 -5.38
CA LYS A 77 7.78 32.22 -6.37
C LYS A 77 9.13 32.68 -5.80
N LYS A 78 9.53 32.14 -4.65
CA LYS A 78 10.84 32.41 -4.04
C LYS A 78 11.95 31.53 -4.61
N GLY A 79 11.59 30.41 -5.24
CA GLY A 79 12.52 29.52 -5.94
C GLY A 79 12.48 29.67 -7.47
N LYS A 80 13.56 29.29 -8.14
CA LYS A 80 13.65 29.19 -9.60
C LYS A 80 13.47 27.73 -10.01
N ILE A 81 12.44 27.42 -10.80
CA ILE A 81 12.25 26.09 -11.38
C ILE A 81 13.16 25.97 -12.61
N LEU A 82 14.18 25.13 -12.52
CA LEU A 82 15.02 24.76 -13.66
C LEU A 82 14.31 23.65 -14.43
N LYS A 83 14.04 23.87 -15.71
CA LYS A 83 13.21 23.00 -16.55
C LYS A 83 14.00 22.15 -17.54
N SER A 84 15.30 22.38 -17.63
CA SER A 84 16.18 21.64 -18.54
C SER A 84 17.57 21.44 -17.95
N ASP A 85 18.25 20.41 -18.42
CA ASP A 85 19.62 20.09 -18.00
C ASP A 85 20.58 21.25 -18.27
N LYS A 86 20.40 21.94 -19.40
CA LYS A 86 21.18 23.15 -19.74
C LYS A 86 21.00 24.28 -18.72
N GLU A 87 19.76 24.52 -18.26
CA GLU A 87 19.49 25.53 -17.22
C GLU A 87 20.07 25.12 -15.86
N MET A 88 20.19 23.82 -15.62
CA MET A 88 20.82 23.26 -14.43
C MET A 88 22.33 23.50 -14.45
N ASP A 89 22.97 23.15 -15.55
CA ASP A 89 24.42 23.35 -15.74
C ASP A 89 24.79 24.84 -15.62
N GLU A 90 24.05 25.73 -16.28
CA GLU A 90 24.24 27.19 -16.19
C GLU A 90 24.06 27.73 -14.77
N TYR A 91 23.14 27.15 -13.98
CA TYR A 91 22.92 27.55 -12.60
C TYR A 91 24.07 27.13 -11.68
N PHE A 92 24.59 25.91 -11.85
CA PHE A 92 25.71 25.41 -11.04
C PHE A 92 27.05 26.04 -11.42
N GLU A 93 27.25 26.43 -12.68
CA GLU A 93 28.42 27.22 -13.08
C GLU A 93 28.41 28.64 -12.50
N ALA A 94 27.24 29.16 -12.14
CA ALA A 94 27.06 30.51 -11.59
C ALA A 94 27.07 30.59 -10.06
N LEU A 95 27.19 29.44 -9.36
CA LEU A 95 27.29 29.30 -7.90
C LEU A 95 28.72 29.43 -7.41
#